data_AF-A0AAD7QRN1-F1
#
_entry.id   AF-A0AAD7QRN1-F1
#
_cell.length_a   1.000
_cell.length_b   1.000
_cell.length_c   1.000
_cell.angle_alpha   90.00
_cell.angle_beta   90.00
_cell.angle_gamma   90.00
#
_symmetry.space_group_name_H-M   'P 1'
#
loop_
_entity.id
_entity.type
_entity.pdbx_description
1 polymer ?
#
loop_
_entity_poly.entity_id
_entity_poly.type
_entity_poly.pdbx_seq_one_letter_code
_entity_poly.pdbx_strand_id
1 'polypeptide(L)'
;MNGKSPDLILFHSGLWDHTFFIRAPEAVGGRVSFGRSLNWRELRFYMQRIRMVINMLREQFGDDVPMICRSVTLKKSLYSNVSIMNLDRAARFVCNELGVEMMEFGDIIRGYFQFYKDMVHIDRGPLSVMWANMMFWYLFRTQGGVEVRGRLTEMPANSTEVVNVTAQWHRCHGEFMTAKRY
;
A
#
# COMPACT_ATOMS: atom_id res chain seq x y z
N MET A 1 8.13 -21.39 -10.97
CA MET A 1 8.72 -20.01 -10.97
C MET A 1 9.89 -19.99 -11.94
N ASN A 2 9.96 -19.02 -12.86
CA ASN A 2 11.04 -18.92 -13.86
C ASN A 2 12.22 -18.03 -13.41
N GLY A 3 12.19 -17.51 -12.17
CA GLY A 3 13.25 -16.66 -11.59
C GLY A 3 13.38 -15.27 -12.21
N LYS A 4 12.46 -14.85 -13.09
CA LYS A 4 12.55 -13.57 -13.82
C LYS A 4 11.53 -12.51 -13.40
N SER A 5 10.44 -12.89 -12.72
CA SER A 5 9.37 -11.99 -12.31
C SER A 5 8.94 -12.29 -10.85
N PRO A 6 8.64 -11.26 -10.02
CA PRO A 6 8.18 -11.47 -8.65
C PRO A 6 6.76 -12.06 -8.60
N ASP A 7 6.48 -12.90 -7.61
CA ASP A 7 5.13 -13.44 -7.38
C ASP A 7 4.15 -12.39 -6.79
N LEU A 8 4.70 -11.32 -6.19
CA LEU A 8 3.94 -10.20 -5.61
C LEU A 8 4.80 -8.94 -5.59
N ILE A 9 4.22 -7.82 -6.00
CA ILE A 9 4.80 -6.49 -5.81
C ILE A 9 4.06 -5.77 -4.69
N LEU A 10 4.79 -5.39 -3.64
CA LEU A 10 4.31 -4.47 -2.61
C LEU A 10 4.90 -3.08 -2.85
N PHE A 11 4.04 -2.11 -3.15
CA PHE A 11 4.42 -0.71 -3.30
C PHE A 11 3.99 0.15 -2.11
N HIS A 12 4.85 1.06 -1.65
CA HIS A 12 4.52 2.01 -0.59
C HIS A 12 5.27 3.33 -0.80
N SER A 13 4.55 4.44 -0.67
CA SER A 13 5.05 5.81 -0.77
C SER A 13 4.24 6.72 0.16
N GLY A 14 4.72 7.93 0.48
CA GLY A 14 3.95 8.94 1.22
C GLY A 14 4.74 9.67 2.31
N LEU A 15 5.48 8.96 3.17
CA LEU A 15 6.18 9.60 4.31
C LEU A 15 7.33 10.52 3.89
N TRP A 16 8.10 10.11 2.87
CA TRP A 16 9.17 10.94 2.30
C TRP A 16 8.60 12.03 1.39
N ASP A 17 7.54 11.74 0.63
CA ASP A 17 6.81 12.72 -0.17
C ASP A 17 6.25 13.85 0.72
N HIS A 18 5.65 13.49 1.86
CA HIS A 18 5.24 14.45 2.88
C HIS A 18 6.42 15.32 3.31
N THR A 19 7.54 14.70 3.65
CA THR A 19 8.73 15.43 4.12
C THR A 19 9.25 16.39 3.05
N PHE A 20 9.25 15.97 1.78
CA PHE A 20 9.59 16.82 0.65
C PHE A 20 8.66 18.04 0.57
N PHE A 21 7.34 17.85 0.54
CA PHE A 21 6.40 18.98 0.44
C PHE A 21 6.48 19.92 1.65
N ILE A 22 6.57 19.37 2.86
CA ILE A 22 6.62 20.17 4.08
C ILE A 22 7.92 21.01 4.15
N ARG A 23 9.02 20.49 3.63
CA ARG A 23 10.34 21.15 3.66
C ARG A 23 10.67 21.93 2.39
N ALA A 24 9.93 21.77 1.30
CA ALA A 24 10.16 22.49 0.04
C ALA A 24 10.28 24.03 0.22
N PRO A 25 9.53 24.70 1.12
CA PRO A 25 9.72 26.12 1.38
C PRO A 25 11.12 26.49 1.91
N GLU A 26 11.81 25.60 2.63
CA GLU A 26 13.16 25.87 3.17
C GLU A 26 14.15 26.18 2.04
N ALA A 27 14.01 25.52 0.89
CA ALA A 27 14.89 25.72 -0.27
C ALA A 27 14.80 27.13 -0.87
N VAL A 28 13.74 27.88 -0.57
CA VAL A 28 13.53 29.26 -1.06
C VAL A 28 13.46 30.29 0.06
N GLY A 29 13.99 29.96 1.25
CA GLY A 29 14.00 30.85 2.41
C GLY A 29 12.67 30.96 3.17
N GLY A 30 11.69 30.11 2.85
CA GLY A 30 10.43 30.00 3.55
C GLY A 30 10.52 29.17 4.84
N ARG A 31 9.43 29.16 5.63
CA ARG A 31 9.33 28.39 6.88
C ARG A 31 8.61 27.06 6.66
N VAL A 32 9.06 26.05 7.40
CA VAL A 32 8.38 24.74 7.47
C VAL A 32 7.07 24.87 8.23
N SER A 33 6.02 24.20 7.72
CA SER A 33 4.75 24.09 8.41
C SER A 33 4.28 22.64 8.44
N PHE A 34 4.49 21.96 9.58
CA PHE A 34 4.18 20.53 9.74
C PHE A 34 2.67 20.22 9.79
N GLY A 35 1.82 21.21 10.10
CA GLY A 35 0.37 21.03 10.22
C GLY A 35 -0.44 21.49 9.01
N ARG A 36 0.20 21.97 7.94
CA ARG A 36 -0.51 22.46 6.76
C ARG A 36 -1.17 21.32 5.97
N SER A 37 -2.21 21.65 5.23
CA SER A 37 -2.74 20.78 4.18
C SER A 37 -1.89 20.91 2.91
N LEU A 38 -1.91 19.88 2.07
CA LEU A 38 -1.33 19.97 0.73
C LEU A 38 -2.30 20.67 -0.23
N ASN A 39 -1.78 21.51 -1.12
CA ASN A 39 -2.60 22.13 -2.14
C ASN A 39 -2.81 21.19 -3.34
N TRP A 40 -3.75 21.54 -4.23
CA TRP A 40 -4.09 20.71 -5.38
C TRP A 40 -2.90 20.41 -6.31
N ARG A 41 -1.97 21.36 -6.51
CA ARG A 41 -0.81 21.14 -7.39
C ARG A 41 0.14 20.10 -6.79
N GLU A 42 0.36 20.14 -5.48
CA GLU A 42 1.18 19.15 -4.75
C GLU A 42 0.55 17.76 -4.82
N LEU A 43 -0.76 17.66 -4.57
CA LEU A 43 -1.48 16.39 -4.69
C LEU A 43 -1.46 15.86 -6.12
N ARG A 44 -1.65 16.72 -7.13
CA ARG A 44 -1.56 16.33 -8.53
C ARG A 44 -0.17 15.80 -8.86
N PHE A 45 0.89 16.49 -8.43
CA PHE A 45 2.27 16.03 -8.62
C PHE A 45 2.47 14.64 -8.01
N TYR A 46 2.08 14.46 -6.75
CA TYR A 46 2.18 13.18 -6.06
C TYR A 46 1.42 12.05 -6.78
N MET A 47 0.18 12.30 -7.18
CA MET A 47 -0.62 11.32 -7.92
C MET A 47 0.02 10.94 -9.26
N GLN A 48 0.65 11.88 -9.97
CA GLN A 48 1.37 11.59 -11.22
C GLN A 48 2.60 10.71 -10.97
N ARG A 49 3.33 10.95 -9.87
CA ARG A 49 4.47 10.11 -9.49
C ARG A 49 4.05 8.68 -9.17
N ILE A 50 2.94 8.48 -8.46
CA ILE A 50 2.40 7.14 -8.20
C ILE A 50 2.03 6.44 -9.52
N ARG A 51 1.27 7.10 -10.40
CA ARG A 51 0.91 6.51 -11.71
C ARG A 51 2.15 6.07 -12.48
N MET A 52 3.15 6.94 -12.54
CA MET A 52 4.39 6.66 -13.24
C MET A 52 5.10 5.43 -12.66
N VAL A 53 5.24 5.33 -11.34
CA VAL A 53 5.92 4.18 -10.70
C VAL A 53 5.14 2.88 -10.91
N ILE A 54 3.82 2.89 -10.78
CA ILE A 54 2.98 1.71 -11.03
C ILE A 54 3.11 1.24 -12.48
N ASN A 55 3.06 2.17 -13.44
CA ASN A 55 3.21 1.84 -14.86
C ASN A 55 4.62 1.30 -15.18
N MET A 56 5.67 1.89 -14.61
CA MET A 56 7.04 1.37 -14.76
C MET A 56 7.18 -0.06 -14.20
N LEU A 57 6.53 -0.36 -13.07
CA LEU A 57 6.54 -1.71 -12.50
C LEU A 57 5.82 -2.72 -13.41
N ARG A 58 4.70 -2.31 -14.03
CA ARG A 58 3.99 -3.13 -15.03
C ARG A 58 4.78 -3.34 -16.30
N GLU A 59 5.41 -2.30 -16.84
CA GLU A 59 6.30 -2.39 -18.00
C GLU A 59 7.47 -3.34 -17.72
N GLN A 60 8.01 -3.32 -16.51
CA GLN A 60 9.16 -4.13 -16.10
C GLN A 60 8.81 -5.60 -15.83
N PHE A 61 7.68 -5.88 -15.18
CA PHE A 61 7.35 -7.21 -14.65
C PHE A 61 6.15 -7.88 -15.33
N GLY A 62 5.38 -7.13 -16.12
CA GLY A 62 4.13 -7.54 -16.77
C GLY A 62 2.89 -7.05 -16.03
N ASP A 63 1.80 -6.83 -16.78
CA ASP A 63 0.49 -6.41 -16.24
C ASP A 63 -0.16 -7.49 -15.35
N ASP A 64 0.23 -8.74 -15.56
CA ASP A 64 -0.31 -9.93 -14.91
C ASP A 64 0.27 -10.18 -13.51
N VAL A 65 1.33 -9.46 -13.12
CA VAL A 65 1.96 -9.63 -11.81
C VAL A 65 1.10 -8.98 -10.72
N PRO A 66 0.70 -9.73 -9.68
CA PRO A 66 -0.05 -9.16 -8.57
C PRO A 66 0.68 -7.97 -7.96
N MET A 67 -0.05 -6.87 -7.80
CA MET A 67 0.44 -5.67 -7.17
C MET A 67 -0.52 -5.22 -6.09
N ILE A 68 0.05 -4.86 -4.96
CA ILE A 68 -0.66 -4.20 -3.85
C ILE A 68 0.10 -2.94 -3.49
N CYS A 69 -0.63 -1.87 -3.17
CA CYS A 69 -0.01 -0.75 -2.47
C CYS A 69 -0.45 -0.71 -1.01
N ARG A 70 0.42 -0.16 -0.18
CA ARG A 70 0.16 0.03 1.24
C ARG A 70 -0.31 1.45 1.51
N SER A 71 -1.37 1.55 2.30
CA SER A 71 -1.79 2.80 2.94
C SER A 71 -0.65 3.45 3.73
N VAL A 72 -0.66 4.78 3.78
CA VAL A 72 0.39 5.57 4.43
C VAL A 72 0.19 5.54 5.93
N THR A 73 1.25 5.22 6.65
CA THR A 73 1.27 5.22 8.11
C THR A 73 1.31 6.66 8.64
N LEU A 74 0.46 6.99 9.62
CA LEU A 74 0.51 8.29 10.29
C LEU A 74 1.74 8.40 11.20
N LYS A 75 2.27 9.60 11.36
CA LYS A 75 3.39 9.83 12.29
C LYS A 75 2.87 9.89 13.73
N LYS A 76 3.64 9.36 14.67
CA LYS A 76 3.51 9.74 16.08
C LYS A 76 3.96 11.20 16.14
N SER A 77 3.03 12.13 16.35
CA SER A 77 3.29 13.57 16.24
C SER A 77 2.37 14.37 17.15
N LEU A 78 2.89 15.49 17.68
CA LEU A 78 2.06 16.52 18.34
C LEU A 78 1.38 17.44 17.33
N TYR A 79 1.83 17.42 16.07
CA TYR A 79 1.27 18.19 14.97
C TYR A 79 0.24 17.37 14.18
N SER A 80 -0.68 18.08 13.53
CA SER A 80 -1.69 17.50 12.65
C SER A 80 -1.06 16.67 11.53
N ASN A 81 -1.60 15.47 11.28
CA ASN A 81 -1.21 14.58 10.18
C ASN A 81 -2.05 14.78 8.91
N VAL A 82 -2.74 15.93 8.77
CA VAL A 82 -3.69 16.17 7.66
C VAL A 82 -3.04 16.05 6.28
N SER A 83 -1.83 16.57 6.08
CA SER A 83 -1.07 16.41 4.83
C SER A 83 -0.80 14.94 4.49
N ILE A 84 -0.46 14.10 5.47
CA ILE A 84 -0.26 12.66 5.29
C ILE A 84 -1.58 11.99 4.90
N MET A 85 -2.69 12.38 5.53
CA MET A 85 -4.02 11.91 5.15
C MET A 85 -4.38 12.33 3.72
N ASN A 86 -3.99 13.53 3.28
CA ASN A 86 -4.19 13.95 1.89
C ASN A 86 -3.41 13.07 0.91
N LEU A 87 -2.15 12.73 1.22
CA LEU A 87 -1.34 11.81 0.41
C LEU A 87 -1.95 10.41 0.38
N ASP A 88 -2.35 9.87 1.52
CA ASP A 88 -3.00 8.55 1.58
C ASP A 88 -4.27 8.49 0.72
N ARG A 89 -5.12 9.52 0.77
CA ARG A 89 -6.32 9.61 -0.09
C ARG A 89 -5.97 9.74 -1.56
N ALA A 90 -4.95 10.52 -1.91
CA ALA A 90 -4.46 10.65 -3.28
C ALA A 90 -3.89 9.32 -3.82
N ALA A 91 -3.14 8.59 -3.01
CA ALA A 91 -2.61 7.27 -3.37
C ALA A 91 -3.75 6.27 -3.62
N ARG A 92 -4.72 6.19 -2.71
CA ARG A 92 -5.91 5.33 -2.85
C ARG A 92 -6.69 5.62 -4.12
N PHE A 93 -6.88 6.89 -4.46
CA PHE A 93 -7.54 7.29 -5.70
C PHE A 93 -6.82 6.73 -6.93
N VAL A 94 -5.49 6.92 -7.02
CA VAL A 94 -4.69 6.42 -8.14
C VAL A 94 -4.69 4.90 -8.19
N CYS A 95 -4.53 4.23 -7.05
CA CYS A 95 -4.52 2.77 -7.01
C CYS A 95 -5.86 2.19 -7.46
N ASN A 96 -6.97 2.79 -7.04
CA ASN A 96 -8.30 2.42 -7.52
C ASN A 96 -8.46 2.65 -9.03
N GLU A 97 -8.02 3.80 -9.55
CA GLU A 97 -8.04 4.11 -10.99
C GLU A 97 -7.25 3.08 -11.81
N LEU A 98 -6.13 2.59 -11.27
CA LEU A 98 -5.26 1.62 -11.93
C LEU A 98 -5.60 0.16 -11.62
N GLY A 99 -6.65 -0.13 -10.84
CA GLY A 99 -7.01 -1.51 -10.47
C GLY A 99 -5.99 -2.19 -9.54
N VAL A 100 -5.29 -1.42 -8.71
CA VAL A 100 -4.31 -1.92 -7.73
C VAL A 100 -4.94 -1.97 -6.34
N GLU A 101 -4.89 -3.12 -5.69
CA GLU A 101 -5.51 -3.35 -4.38
C GLU A 101 -4.76 -2.64 -3.24
N MET A 102 -5.50 -2.05 -2.28
CA MET A 102 -4.94 -1.42 -1.08
C MET A 102 -4.87 -2.36 0.12
N MET A 103 -3.66 -2.45 0.65
CA MET A 103 -3.41 -2.92 2.00
C MET A 103 -3.67 -1.80 3.02
N GLU A 104 -4.69 -1.99 3.83
CA GLU A 104 -5.20 -1.02 4.82
C GLU A 104 -4.37 -0.91 6.12
N PHE A 105 -3.11 -1.38 6.11
CA PHE A 105 -2.25 -1.41 7.31
C PHE A 105 -2.15 -0.05 8.02
N GLY A 106 -1.89 1.03 7.28
CA GLY A 106 -1.77 2.39 7.81
C GLY A 106 -3.06 2.92 8.44
N ASP A 107 -4.23 2.46 7.95
CA ASP A 107 -5.55 2.82 8.49
C ASP A 107 -5.87 2.04 9.77
N ILE A 108 -5.57 0.74 9.79
CA ILE A 108 -5.81 -0.14 10.96
C ILE A 108 -4.99 0.30 12.16
N ILE A 109 -3.73 0.71 11.95
CA ILE A 109 -2.84 1.09 13.05
C ILE A 109 -3.01 2.54 13.54
N ARG A 110 -4.00 3.27 13.02
CA ARG A 110 -4.28 4.64 13.50
C ARG A 110 -4.62 4.61 14.98
N GLY A 111 -3.92 5.44 15.77
CA GLY A 111 -4.10 5.52 17.22
C GLY A 111 -3.18 4.60 18.03
N TYR A 112 -2.47 3.66 17.40
CA TYR A 112 -1.56 2.74 18.09
C TYR A 112 -0.12 3.29 18.22
N PHE A 113 0.01 4.58 18.54
CA PHE A 113 1.28 5.30 18.56
C PHE A 113 2.24 4.83 19.67
N GLN A 114 1.74 4.11 20.68
CA GLN A 114 2.55 3.50 21.74
C GLN A 114 3.49 2.41 21.21
N PHE A 115 3.21 1.83 20.04
CA PHE A 115 4.03 0.79 19.42
C PHE A 115 5.03 1.34 18.39
N TYR A 116 5.29 2.65 18.40
CA TYR A 116 6.29 3.27 17.55
C TYR A 116 7.60 3.42 18.31
N LYS A 117 8.70 3.08 17.66
CA LYS A 117 10.06 3.28 18.17
C LYS A 117 10.43 4.76 18.17
N ASP A 118 10.00 5.49 17.15
CA ASP A 118 10.20 6.92 17.00
C ASP A 118 8.99 7.60 16.34
N MET A 119 9.16 8.77 15.73
CA MET A 119 8.05 9.52 15.15
C MET A 119 7.46 8.87 13.89
N VAL A 120 8.18 7.96 13.23
CA VAL A 120 7.81 7.42 11.91
C VAL A 120 7.93 5.89 11.80
N HIS A 121 8.76 5.26 12.64
CA HIS A 121 9.03 3.83 12.58
C HIS A 121 8.26 3.05 13.64
N ILE A 122 7.61 1.98 13.19
CA ILE A 122 6.95 0.98 14.05
C ILE A 122 8.03 0.13 14.72
N ASP A 123 7.89 -0.10 16.02
CA ASP A 123 8.82 -0.95 16.78
C ASP A 123 8.50 -2.43 16.60
N ARG A 124 9.44 -3.29 17.00
CA ARG A 124 9.19 -4.72 17.10
C ARG A 124 8.10 -4.98 18.15
N GLY A 125 7.04 -5.67 17.77
CA GLY A 125 5.94 -5.98 18.67
C GLY A 125 4.62 -6.28 17.95
N PRO A 126 3.47 -5.99 18.58
CA PRO A 126 2.16 -6.34 18.03
C PRO A 126 1.92 -5.80 16.61
N LEU A 127 2.31 -4.56 16.32
CA LEU A 127 2.12 -3.97 14.98
C LEU A 127 3.02 -4.59 13.91
N SER A 128 4.28 -4.94 14.25
CA SER A 128 5.16 -5.64 13.30
C SER A 128 4.71 -7.07 13.04
N VAL A 129 4.12 -7.75 14.03
CA VAL A 129 3.50 -9.07 13.86
C VAL A 129 2.25 -8.96 13.00
N MET A 130 1.40 -7.97 13.24
CA MET A 130 0.22 -7.71 12.41
C MET A 130 0.62 -7.44 10.95
N TRP A 131 1.66 -6.63 10.73
CA TRP A 131 2.23 -6.42 9.40
C TRP A 131 2.62 -7.73 8.72
N ALA A 132 3.36 -8.60 9.42
CA ALA A 132 3.75 -9.90 8.89
C ALA A 132 2.54 -10.81 8.57
N ASN A 133 1.53 -10.83 9.44
CA ASN A 133 0.31 -11.60 9.21
C ASN A 133 -0.44 -11.13 7.96
N MET A 134 -0.55 -9.81 7.76
CA MET A 134 -1.12 -9.25 6.53
C MET A 134 -0.29 -9.68 5.32
N MET A 135 1.04 -9.57 5.37
CA MET A 135 1.91 -10.03 4.27
C MET A 135 1.70 -11.50 3.92
N PHE A 136 1.65 -12.38 4.93
CA PHE A 136 1.41 -13.81 4.70
C PHE A 136 0.06 -14.07 4.05
N TRP A 137 -0.98 -13.30 4.38
CA TRP A 137 -2.28 -13.42 3.73
C TRP A 137 -2.23 -13.09 2.22
N TYR A 138 -1.50 -12.05 1.85
CA TYR A 138 -1.33 -11.70 0.43
C TYR A 138 -0.46 -12.71 -0.32
N LEU A 139 0.62 -13.20 0.30
CA LEU A 139 1.46 -14.26 -0.27
C LEU A 139 0.68 -15.57 -0.40
N PHE A 140 -0.16 -15.90 0.57
CA PHE A 140 -1.05 -17.05 0.51
C PHE A 140 -1.95 -17.00 -0.73
N ARG A 141 -2.51 -15.83 -1.04
CA ARG A 141 -3.31 -15.60 -2.26
C ARG A 141 -2.48 -15.76 -3.53
N THR A 142 -1.22 -15.33 -3.53
CA THR A 142 -0.36 -15.48 -4.72
C THR A 142 0.10 -16.93 -4.93
N GLN A 143 0.09 -17.77 -3.91
CA GLN A 143 0.35 -19.22 -4.04
C GLN A 143 -0.92 -20.03 -4.35
N GLY A 144 -2.05 -19.37 -4.62
CA GLY A 144 -3.31 -20.02 -4.98
C GLY A 144 -4.21 -20.42 -3.83
N GLY A 145 -3.90 -19.92 -2.65
CA GLY A 145 -4.86 -19.91 -1.58
C GLY A 145 -6.04 -18.98 -1.88
N VAL A 146 -7.26 -19.45 -1.64
CA VAL A 146 -8.47 -18.64 -1.81
C VAL A 146 -9.17 -18.51 -0.47
N GLU A 147 -9.34 -17.27 -0.03
CA GLU A 147 -10.18 -16.91 1.11
C GLU A 147 -11.29 -15.96 0.66
N VAL A 148 -12.53 -16.34 0.96
CA VAL A 148 -13.72 -15.57 0.64
C VAL A 148 -14.45 -15.23 1.93
N ARG A 149 -14.47 -13.95 2.30
CA ARG A 149 -15.20 -13.43 3.48
C ARG A 149 -14.82 -14.13 4.79
N GLY A 150 -13.51 -14.28 5.07
CA GLY A 150 -13.04 -14.94 6.29
C GLY A 150 -13.15 -16.46 6.26
N ARG A 151 -13.52 -17.06 5.13
CA ARG A 151 -13.58 -18.51 4.95
C ARG A 151 -12.54 -18.95 3.93
N LEU A 152 -11.64 -19.81 4.38
CA LEU A 152 -10.69 -20.52 3.54
C LEU A 152 -11.46 -21.51 2.65
N THR A 153 -11.49 -21.25 1.34
CA THR A 153 -12.18 -22.10 0.37
C THR A 153 -11.22 -22.99 -0.41
N GLU A 154 -9.95 -22.59 -0.51
CA GLU A 154 -8.92 -23.33 -1.25
C GLU A 154 -7.55 -23.15 -0.58
N MET A 155 -6.81 -24.23 -0.42
CA MET A 155 -5.41 -24.20 0.03
C MET A 155 -4.48 -24.12 -1.19
N PRO A 156 -3.33 -23.41 -1.08
CA PRO A 156 -2.26 -23.48 -2.05
C PRO A 156 -1.95 -24.95 -2.39
N ALA A 157 -1.92 -25.27 -3.67
CA ALA A 157 -1.65 -26.64 -4.09
C ALA A 157 -0.24 -27.05 -3.62
N ASN A 158 -0.13 -28.22 -3.00
CA ASN A 158 1.15 -28.77 -2.53
C ASN A 158 1.99 -29.36 -3.70
N SER A 159 1.64 -29.02 -4.94
CA SER A 159 2.17 -29.62 -6.16
C SER A 159 3.33 -28.81 -6.73
N THR A 160 4.28 -29.50 -7.36
CA THR A 160 5.34 -28.93 -8.20
C THR A 160 4.82 -28.24 -9.47
N GLU A 161 3.51 -28.26 -9.72
CA GLU A 161 2.89 -27.58 -10.86
C GLU A 161 2.92 -26.06 -10.67
N VAL A 162 3.16 -25.36 -11.78
CA VAL A 162 3.22 -23.90 -11.80
C VAL A 162 1.81 -23.35 -11.56
N VAL A 163 1.60 -22.86 -10.35
CA VAL A 163 0.42 -22.10 -9.94
C VAL A 163 0.24 -20.88 -10.87
N ASN A 164 -0.92 -20.75 -11.51
CA ASN A 164 -1.28 -19.53 -12.26
C ASN A 164 -1.73 -18.45 -11.27
N VAL A 165 -0.73 -17.78 -10.69
CA VAL A 165 -0.85 -16.72 -9.70
C VAL A 165 -1.84 -15.64 -10.13
N THR A 166 -1.76 -15.22 -11.40
CA THR A 166 -2.60 -14.17 -11.99
C THR A 166 -4.07 -14.56 -11.99
N ALA A 167 -4.41 -15.76 -12.48
CA ALA A 167 -5.80 -16.22 -12.54
C ALA A 167 -6.44 -16.30 -11.14
N GLN A 168 -5.69 -16.77 -10.14
CA GLN A 168 -6.17 -16.89 -8.76
C GLN A 168 -6.28 -15.54 -8.07
N TRP A 169 -5.31 -14.65 -8.31
CA TRP A 169 -5.37 -13.28 -7.86
C TRP A 169 -6.64 -12.60 -8.38
N HIS A 170 -6.93 -12.70 -9.68
CA HIS A 170 -8.13 -12.13 -10.28
C HIS A 170 -9.42 -12.74 -9.73
N ARG A 171 -9.45 -14.05 -9.44
CA ARG A 171 -10.61 -14.68 -8.81
C ARG A 171 -10.87 -14.10 -7.41
N CYS A 172 -9.86 -14.08 -6.54
CA CYS A 172 -9.99 -13.48 -5.22
C CYS A 172 -10.39 -12.00 -5.33
N HIS A 173 -9.65 -11.24 -6.13
CA HIS A 173 -9.82 -9.80 -6.27
C HIS A 173 -11.19 -9.45 -6.87
N GLY A 174 -11.66 -10.19 -7.87
CA GLY A 174 -12.98 -10.02 -8.48
C GLY A 174 -14.10 -10.24 -7.47
N GLU A 175 -14.02 -11.29 -6.65
CA GLU A 175 -15.00 -11.53 -5.58
C GLU A 175 -14.97 -10.44 -4.48
N PHE A 176 -13.78 -9.93 -4.12
CA PHE A 176 -13.63 -8.82 -3.17
C PHE A 176 -14.17 -7.48 -3.71
N MET A 177 -13.92 -7.17 -4.99
CA MET A 177 -14.28 -5.87 -5.58
C MET A 177 -15.73 -5.80 -6.05
N THR A 178 -16.35 -6.92 -6.41
CA THR A 178 -17.77 -6.99 -6.82
C THR A 178 -18.73 -7.14 -5.65
N ALA A 179 -18.24 -7.49 -4.46
CA ALA A 179 -19.04 -7.44 -3.25
C ALA A 179 -19.50 -6.00 -3.03
N LYS A 180 -20.83 -5.76 -3.18
CA LYS A 180 -21.45 -4.49 -2.81
C LYS A 180 -20.94 -4.11 -1.42
N ARG A 181 -20.22 -3.00 -1.32
CA ARG A 181 -19.90 -2.37 -0.04
C ARG A 181 -21.24 -1.98 0.57
N TYR A 182 -21.72 -2.77 1.53
CA TYR A 182 -22.92 -2.48 2.32
C TYR A 182 -22.70 -1.22 3.15
#